data_AF-S2KG18-F1
#
_entry.id   AF-S2KG18-F1
#
_cell.length_a   1.000
_cell.length_b   1.000
_cell.length_c   1.000
_cell.angle_alpha   90.00
_cell.angle_beta   90.00
_cell.angle_gamma   90.00
#
_symmetry.space_group_name_H-M   'P 1'
#
loop_
_entity.id
_entity.type
_entity.pdbx_description
1 polymer ?
#
loop_
_entity_poly.entity_id
_entity_poly.type
_entity_poly.pdbx_seq_one_letter_code
_entity_poly.pdbx_strand_id
1 'polypeptide(L)'
;MKCISLPCRHVLAVGVLAGWVPAMLVQAQEAAPEPEASHPIEHKTDSCMEEGDWTTQAMHECAAQAHDDWEEEIQRLTMMLERVLGSEAREALSDAQEAWRSSRDADFAFISAYYAQLYRAELSGGTLGPLAEQLFRNAVLQDRANQLQRYLDALEELQAPSGELEMIPE
;
A
#
# COMPACT_ATOMS: atom_id res chain seq x y z
N MET A 1 -21.38 -12.48 -23.34
CA MET A 1 -20.43 -13.44 -23.95
C MET A 1 -19.32 -12.67 -24.64
N LYS A 2 -18.08 -12.86 -24.17
CA LYS A 2 -16.79 -12.74 -24.88
C LYS A 2 -16.61 -11.59 -25.88
N CYS A 3 -15.82 -10.60 -25.51
CA CYS A 3 -14.92 -9.94 -26.46
C CYS A 3 -13.65 -10.80 -26.58
N ILE A 4 -13.65 -11.69 -27.57
CA ILE A 4 -12.42 -12.17 -28.21
C ILE A 4 -12.25 -11.26 -29.43
N SER A 5 -11.20 -10.44 -29.46
CA SER A 5 -10.70 -9.87 -30.72
C SER A 5 -9.19 -9.97 -30.77
N LEU A 6 -8.74 -10.64 -31.83
CA LEU A 6 -7.39 -11.03 -32.20
C LEU A 6 -6.37 -9.88 -32.27
N PRO A 7 -5.07 -10.23 -32.25
CA PRO A 7 -3.97 -9.29 -32.42
C PRO A 7 -3.85 -8.81 -33.88
N CYS A 8 -3.76 -7.49 -34.03
CA CYS A 8 -3.33 -6.77 -35.23
C CYS A 8 -2.02 -6.06 -34.79
N ARG A 9 -0.87 -6.07 -35.45
CA ARG A 9 -0.54 -6.25 -36.86
C ARG A 9 0.97 -6.54 -36.92
N HIS A 10 1.36 -7.29 -37.94
CA HIS A 10 2.74 -7.54 -38.34
C HIS A 10 3.58 -6.25 -38.43
N VAL A 11 4.72 -6.23 -37.74
CA VAL A 11 5.86 -5.40 -38.13
C VAL A 11 6.82 -6.32 -38.87
N LEU A 12 7.02 -5.98 -40.14
CA LEU A 12 7.84 -6.67 -41.13
C LEU A 12 9.29 -6.76 -40.66
N ALA A 13 9.86 -7.96 -40.75
CA ALA A 13 11.30 -8.15 -40.79
C ALA A 13 11.85 -7.54 -42.09
N VAL A 14 12.73 -6.55 -41.99
CA VAL A 14 13.57 -6.07 -43.09
C VAL A 14 15.02 -6.41 -42.75
N GLY A 15 15.67 -7.12 -43.67
CA GLY A 15 17.00 -7.68 -43.50
C GLY A 15 18.14 -6.65 -43.51
N VAL A 16 19.16 -6.99 -42.72
CA VAL A 16 20.60 -6.68 -42.78
C VAL A 16 21.06 -5.64 -43.80
N LEU A 17 21.58 -4.52 -43.31
CA LEU A 17 22.83 -3.93 -43.80
C LEU A 17 23.72 -3.56 -42.61
N ALA A 18 24.92 -4.11 -42.61
CA ALA A 18 25.99 -3.76 -41.70
C ALA A 18 26.35 -2.27 -41.87
N GLY A 19 26.13 -1.48 -40.83
CA GLY A 19 26.53 -0.09 -40.75
C GLY A 19 26.53 0.33 -39.29
N TRP A 20 27.69 0.76 -38.80
CA TRP A 20 27.93 1.14 -37.41
C TRP A 20 27.05 2.34 -37.04
N VAL A 21 25.90 2.09 -36.41
CA VAL A 21 25.24 3.11 -35.61
C VAL A 21 26.02 3.17 -34.30
N PRO A 22 26.68 4.29 -33.96
CA PRO A 22 27.25 4.44 -32.63
C PRO A 22 26.09 4.25 -31.65
N ALA A 23 26.23 3.26 -30.77
CA ALA A 23 25.29 3.02 -29.69
C ALA A 23 25.31 4.23 -28.75
N MET A 24 24.58 5.30 -29.10
CA MET A 24 24.08 6.24 -28.12
C MET A 24 22.99 5.48 -27.37
N LEU A 25 23.41 4.81 -26.30
CA LEU A 25 22.55 4.46 -25.19
C LEU A 25 21.93 5.76 -24.67
N VAL A 26 20.74 6.09 -25.17
CA VAL A 26 19.80 6.93 -24.42
C VAL A 26 19.50 6.13 -23.17
N GLN A 27 20.19 6.46 -22.07
CA GLN A 27 19.74 6.05 -20.76
C GLN A 27 18.47 6.84 -20.50
N ALA A 28 17.31 6.18 -20.63
CA ALA A 28 16.14 6.61 -19.91
C ALA A 28 16.53 6.51 -18.43
N GLN A 29 16.88 7.64 -17.83
CA GLN A 29 17.05 7.74 -16.40
C GLN A 29 15.63 7.59 -15.84
N GLU A 30 15.23 6.37 -15.48
CA GLU A 30 14.10 6.18 -14.58
C GLU A 30 14.45 6.94 -13.31
N ALA A 31 13.84 8.11 -13.14
CA ALA A 31 13.88 8.80 -11.86
C ALA A 31 13.40 7.77 -10.83
N ALA A 32 14.27 7.42 -9.89
CA ALA A 32 13.85 6.63 -8.75
C ALA A 32 12.66 7.36 -8.14
N PRO A 33 11.54 6.66 -7.83
CA PRO A 33 10.44 7.30 -7.15
C PRO A 33 11.02 7.97 -5.89
N GLU A 34 10.75 9.27 -5.72
CA GLU A 34 11.03 9.97 -4.48
C GLU A 34 10.48 9.09 -3.34
N PRO A 35 11.24 8.84 -2.26
CA PRO A 35 10.76 8.01 -1.18
C PRO A 35 9.47 8.64 -0.67
N GLU A 36 8.33 7.96 -0.88
CA GLU A 36 7.08 8.36 -0.23
C GLU A 36 7.38 8.48 1.26
N ALA A 37 7.03 9.63 1.83
CA ALA A 37 7.23 9.86 3.24
C ALA A 37 6.51 8.75 4.01
N SER A 38 7.27 7.99 4.80
CA SER A 38 6.72 6.89 5.60
C SER A 38 5.62 7.39 6.52
N HIS A 39 4.56 6.60 6.67
CA HIS A 39 3.42 6.98 7.50
C HIS A 39 3.85 7.13 8.97
N PRO A 40 3.33 8.11 9.74
CA PRO A 40 3.76 8.31 11.14
C PRO A 40 3.68 7.06 12.04
N ILE A 41 2.73 6.15 11.76
CA ILE A 41 2.60 4.88 12.48
C ILE A 41 3.78 3.93 12.17
N GLU A 42 4.25 3.89 10.93
CA GLU A 42 5.44 3.11 10.57
C GLU A 42 6.67 3.65 11.30
N HIS A 43 6.87 4.98 11.27
CA HIS A 43 7.99 5.59 11.99
C HIS A 43 7.94 5.31 13.50
N LYS A 44 6.75 5.42 14.12
CA LYS A 44 6.53 5.05 15.53
C LYS A 44 6.85 3.57 15.78
N THR A 45 6.48 2.69 14.85
CA THR A 45 6.74 1.25 14.94
C THR A 45 8.23 0.96 14.89
N ASP A 46 8.95 1.56 13.95
CA ASP A 46 10.40 1.41 13.80
C ASP A 46 11.15 1.91 15.05
N SER A 47 10.79 3.10 15.55
CA SER A 47 11.37 3.63 16.80
C SER A 47 11.08 2.72 18.00
N CYS A 48 9.88 2.15 18.10
CA CYS A 48 9.57 1.18 19.15
C CYS A 48 10.46 -0.07 19.08
N MET A 49 10.71 -0.60 17.87
CA MET A 49 11.56 -1.78 17.69
C MET A 49 13.04 -1.49 18.05
N GLU A 50 13.53 -0.29 17.72
CA GLU A 50 14.85 0.20 18.10
C GLU A 50 15.00 0.29 19.62
N GLU A 51 14.02 0.86 20.31
CA GLU A 51 14.00 0.98 21.78
C GLU A 51 13.94 -0.39 22.48
N GLY A 52 13.36 -1.40 21.83
CA GLY A 52 13.24 -2.78 22.31
C GLY A 52 14.47 -3.68 22.08
N ASP A 53 15.63 -3.09 21.75
CA ASP A 53 16.88 -3.79 21.42
C ASP A 53 16.72 -4.89 20.35
N TRP A 54 15.75 -4.73 19.44
CA TRP A 54 15.47 -5.70 18.36
C TRP A 54 15.19 -7.13 18.84
N THR A 55 14.77 -7.31 20.08
CA THR A 55 14.36 -8.64 20.55
C THR A 55 13.05 -9.03 19.88
N THR A 56 12.90 -10.31 19.51
CA THR A 56 11.70 -10.76 18.79
C THR A 56 10.41 -10.52 19.59
N GLN A 57 10.48 -10.62 20.92
CA GLN A 57 9.36 -10.32 21.80
C GLN A 57 8.98 -8.83 21.75
N ALA A 58 9.95 -7.93 21.87
CA ALA A 58 9.68 -6.49 21.80
C ALA A 58 9.17 -6.09 20.41
N MET A 59 9.77 -6.63 19.33
CA MET A 59 9.28 -6.39 17.96
C MET A 59 7.83 -6.82 17.77
N HIS A 60 7.45 -7.98 18.33
CA HIS A 60 6.08 -8.45 18.29
C HIS A 60 5.13 -7.51 19.05
N GLU A 61 5.53 -7.02 20.23
CA GLU A 61 4.76 -6.04 21.00
C GLU A 61 4.59 -4.71 20.25
N CYS A 62 5.64 -4.20 19.61
CA CYS A 62 5.57 -3.02 18.75
C CYS A 62 4.62 -3.24 17.56
N ALA A 63 4.70 -4.40 16.90
CA ALA A 63 3.79 -4.75 15.82
C ALA A 63 2.34 -4.91 16.32
N ALA A 64 2.11 -5.42 17.53
CA ALA A 64 0.78 -5.49 18.11
C ALA A 64 0.22 -4.08 18.40
N GLN A 65 1.03 -3.17 18.94
CA GLN A 65 0.60 -1.78 19.15
C GLN A 65 0.29 -1.06 17.82
N ALA A 66 1.11 -1.29 16.79
CA ALA A 66 0.88 -0.72 15.46
C ALA A 66 -0.44 -1.21 14.84
N HIS A 67 -0.89 -2.42 15.18
CA HIS A 67 -2.20 -2.93 14.74
C HIS A 67 -3.34 -2.03 15.21
N ASP A 68 -3.35 -1.75 16.52
CA ASP A 68 -4.38 -0.91 17.15
C ASP A 68 -4.31 0.51 16.59
N ASP A 69 -3.10 1.06 16.43
CA ASP A 69 -2.89 2.38 15.83
C ASP A 69 -3.46 2.44 14.39
N TRP A 70 -3.27 1.39 13.58
CA TRP A 70 -3.83 1.34 12.23
C TRP A 70 -5.36 1.19 12.22
N GLU A 71 -5.95 0.44 13.16
CA GLU A 71 -7.41 0.37 13.29
C GLU A 71 -8.02 1.73 13.67
N GLU A 72 -7.38 2.48 14.55
CA GLU A 72 -7.77 3.84 14.91
C GLU A 72 -7.64 4.80 13.72
N GLU A 73 -6.56 4.68 12.95
CA GLU A 73 -6.28 5.51 11.79
C GLU A 73 -7.33 5.32 10.68
N ILE A 74 -7.74 4.08 10.43
CA ILE A 74 -8.82 3.77 9.47
C ILE A 74 -10.14 4.44 9.89
N GLN A 75 -10.45 4.43 11.20
CA GLN A 75 -11.64 5.10 11.72
C GLN A 75 -11.53 6.61 11.56
N ARG A 76 -10.36 7.19 11.88
CA ARG A 76 -10.08 8.62 11.73
C ARG A 76 -10.27 9.09 10.29
N LEU A 77 -9.65 8.40 9.33
CA LEU A 77 -9.72 8.71 7.90
C LEU A 77 -11.14 8.56 7.35
N THR A 78 -11.86 7.52 7.78
CA THR A 78 -13.27 7.32 7.42
C THR A 78 -14.14 8.50 7.89
N MET A 79 -14.01 8.91 9.16
CA MET A 79 -14.75 10.06 9.68
C MET A 79 -14.42 11.36 8.95
N MET A 80 -13.18 11.55 8.51
CA MET A 80 -12.80 12.72 7.70
C MET A 80 -13.50 12.71 6.34
N LEU A 81 -13.47 11.59 5.63
CA LEU A 81 -14.18 11.43 4.35
C LEU A 81 -15.69 11.68 4.50
N GLU A 82 -16.31 11.10 5.53
CA GLU A 82 -17.74 11.30 5.78
C GLU A 82 -18.12 12.77 5.98
N ARG A 83 -17.25 13.60 6.58
CA ARG A 83 -17.50 15.03 6.79
C ARG A 83 -17.47 15.85 5.50
N VAL A 84 -16.67 15.44 4.52
CA VAL A 84 -16.47 16.20 3.27
C VAL A 84 -17.33 15.69 2.11
N LEU A 85 -17.77 14.43 2.14
CA LEU A 85 -18.57 13.83 1.07
C LEU A 85 -20.05 14.26 1.09
N GLY A 86 -20.67 14.28 -0.10
CA GLY A 86 -22.12 14.37 -0.27
C GLY A 86 -22.85 13.10 0.16
N SER A 87 -24.18 13.12 0.23
CA SER A 87 -24.99 12.01 0.78
C SER A 87 -24.78 10.68 0.07
N GLU A 88 -24.82 10.67 -1.27
CA GLU A 88 -24.66 9.45 -2.08
C GLU A 88 -23.27 8.83 -1.89
N ALA A 89 -22.21 9.64 -1.96
CA ALA A 89 -20.85 9.18 -1.76
C ALA A 89 -20.58 8.73 -0.32
N ARG A 90 -21.21 9.36 0.67
CA ARG A 90 -21.13 8.94 2.08
C ARG A 90 -21.78 7.57 2.31
N GLU A 91 -22.95 7.33 1.73
CA GLU A 91 -23.62 6.02 1.79
C GLU A 91 -22.75 4.94 1.13
N ALA A 92 -22.22 5.21 -0.07
CA ALA A 92 -21.30 4.30 -0.74
C ALA A 92 -20.01 4.03 0.06
N LEU A 93 -19.47 5.03 0.77
CA LEU A 93 -18.33 4.83 1.68
C LEU A 93 -18.69 3.90 2.83
N SER A 94 -19.85 4.09 3.46
CA SER A 94 -20.32 3.22 4.55
C SER A 94 -20.42 1.75 4.10
N ASP A 95 -21.07 1.51 2.95
CA ASP A 95 -21.20 0.16 2.37
C ASP A 95 -19.82 -0.43 2.04
N ALA A 96 -18.92 0.38 1.48
CA ALA A 96 -17.55 -0.05 1.20
C ALA A 96 -16.76 -0.39 2.47
N GLN A 97 -16.95 0.34 3.58
CA GLN A 97 -16.31 0.03 4.86
C GLN A 97 -16.86 -1.27 5.47
N GLU A 98 -18.16 -1.52 5.35
CA GLU A 98 -18.76 -2.76 5.82
C GLU A 98 -18.26 -3.98 5.04
N ALA A 99 -18.25 -3.89 3.71
CA ALA A 99 -17.69 -4.94 2.86
C ALA A 99 -16.20 -5.17 3.14
N TRP A 100 -15.42 -4.10 3.34
CA TRP A 100 -14.01 -4.20 3.67
C TRP A 100 -13.78 -4.90 5.02
N ARG A 101 -14.56 -4.61 6.07
CA ARG A 101 -14.44 -5.32 7.36
C ARG A 101 -14.62 -6.83 7.19
N SER A 102 -15.61 -7.25 6.41
CA SER A 102 -15.81 -8.67 6.10
C SER A 102 -14.63 -9.27 5.34
N SER A 103 -14.02 -8.54 4.40
CA SER A 103 -12.81 -8.99 3.70
C SER A 103 -11.61 -9.10 4.65
N ARG A 104 -11.37 -8.07 5.48
CA ARG A 104 -10.29 -8.04 6.47
C ARG A 104 -10.37 -9.23 7.41
N ASP A 105 -11.56 -9.53 7.92
CA ASP A 105 -11.75 -10.66 8.83
C ASP A 105 -11.46 -12.01 8.12
N ALA A 106 -11.79 -12.11 6.83
CA ALA A 106 -11.43 -13.27 6.01
C ALA A 106 -9.91 -13.36 5.75
N ASP A 107 -9.25 -12.23 5.47
CA ASP A 107 -7.79 -12.15 5.30
C ASP A 107 -7.07 -12.54 6.60
N PHE A 108 -7.53 -12.05 7.75
CA PHE A 108 -7.03 -12.41 9.07
C PHE A 108 -7.20 -13.89 9.38
N ALA A 109 -8.35 -14.48 9.04
CA ALA A 109 -8.57 -15.91 9.19
C ALA A 109 -7.63 -16.73 8.29
N PHE A 110 -7.43 -16.28 7.05
CA PHE A 110 -6.49 -16.90 6.13
C PHE A 110 -5.04 -16.82 6.63
N ILE A 111 -4.59 -15.64 7.06
CA ILE A 111 -3.24 -15.42 7.60
C ILE A 111 -2.97 -16.37 8.77
N SER A 112 -3.90 -16.46 9.74
CA SER A 112 -3.73 -17.41 10.84
C SER A 112 -3.73 -18.86 10.40
N ALA A 113 -4.59 -19.26 9.45
CA ALA A 113 -4.59 -20.62 8.94
C ALA A 113 -3.28 -20.96 8.21
N TYR A 114 -2.73 -20.01 7.45
CA TYR A 114 -1.46 -20.12 6.76
C TYR A 114 -0.31 -20.29 7.75
N TYR A 115 -0.19 -19.43 8.76
CA TYR A 115 0.85 -19.55 9.78
C TYR A 115 0.69 -20.82 10.63
N ALA A 116 -0.53 -21.22 10.98
CA ALA A 116 -0.79 -22.51 11.65
C ALA A 116 -0.28 -23.71 10.83
N GLN A 117 -0.38 -23.64 9.50
CA GLN A 117 0.20 -24.66 8.62
C GLN A 117 1.74 -24.60 8.63
N LEU A 118 2.34 -23.42 8.58
CA LEU A 118 3.80 -23.25 8.66
C LEU A 118 4.38 -23.76 9.97
N TYR A 119 3.74 -23.49 11.11
CA TYR A 119 4.17 -24.03 12.41
C TYR A 119 4.16 -25.56 12.41
N ARG A 120 3.10 -26.17 11.91
CA ARG A 120 2.99 -27.64 11.83
C ARG A 120 4.04 -28.26 10.91
N ALA A 121 4.42 -27.54 9.85
CA ALA A 121 5.45 -27.96 8.91
C ALA A 121 6.88 -27.63 9.39
N GLU A 122 7.05 -27.02 10.57
CA GLU A 122 8.35 -26.53 11.08
C GLU A 122 9.01 -25.49 10.14
N LEU A 123 8.20 -24.74 9.40
CA LEU A 123 8.61 -23.71 8.42
C LEU A 123 8.32 -22.28 8.90
N SER A 124 7.89 -22.09 10.14
CA SER A 124 7.42 -20.79 10.65
C SER A 124 8.53 -19.78 10.98
N GLY A 125 9.81 -20.15 10.88
CA GLY A 125 10.91 -19.27 11.26
C GLY A 125 11.15 -19.16 12.78
N GLY A 126 10.68 -20.14 13.57
CA GLY A 126 10.90 -20.18 15.01
C GLY A 126 10.21 -19.03 15.74
N THR A 127 10.97 -18.28 16.56
CA THR A 127 10.43 -17.13 17.32
C THR A 127 9.97 -15.98 16.43
N LEU A 128 10.42 -15.91 15.17
CA LEU A 128 9.99 -14.87 14.22
C LEU A 128 8.60 -15.12 13.64
N GLY A 129 8.07 -16.35 13.74
CA GLY A 129 6.76 -16.70 13.19
C GLY A 129 5.62 -15.81 13.69
N PRO A 130 5.46 -15.63 15.02
CA PRO A 130 4.38 -14.79 15.54
C PRO A 130 4.51 -13.33 15.13
N LEU A 131 5.74 -12.80 15.12
CA LEU A 131 6.02 -11.44 14.63
C LEU A 131 5.62 -11.31 13.16
N ALA A 132 6.02 -12.26 12.31
CA ALA A 132 5.70 -12.23 10.90
C ALA A 132 4.18 -12.29 10.68
N GLU A 133 3.46 -13.19 11.37
CA GLU A 133 1.99 -13.25 11.34
C GLU A 133 1.36 -11.89 11.68
N GLN A 134 1.81 -11.25 12.75
CA GLN A 134 1.31 -9.93 13.17
C GLN A 134 1.58 -8.85 12.11
N LEU A 135 2.77 -8.81 11.52
CA LEU A 135 3.11 -7.84 10.47
C LEU A 135 2.23 -8.01 9.21
N PHE A 136 1.92 -9.25 8.82
CA PHE A 136 0.98 -9.48 7.71
C PHE A 136 -0.44 -8.98 8.01
N ARG A 137 -0.88 -9.06 9.27
CA ARG A 137 -2.18 -8.49 9.68
C ARG A 137 -2.15 -6.97 9.61
N ASN A 138 -1.06 -6.34 10.05
CA ASN A 138 -0.89 -4.89 9.99
C ASN A 138 -0.89 -4.37 8.55
N ALA A 139 -0.28 -5.10 7.61
CA ALA A 139 -0.27 -4.73 6.20
C ALA A 139 -1.68 -4.58 5.61
N VAL A 140 -2.63 -5.46 5.99
CA VAL A 140 -4.04 -5.36 5.56
C VAL A 140 -4.69 -4.05 6.05
N LEU A 141 -4.36 -3.62 7.27
CA LEU A 141 -4.88 -2.38 7.83
C LEU A 141 -4.21 -1.16 7.18
N GLN A 142 -2.89 -1.19 7.02
CA GLN A 142 -2.11 -0.16 6.37
C GLN A 142 -2.59 0.10 4.93
N ASP A 143 -2.84 -0.95 4.14
CA ASP A 143 -3.36 -0.83 2.77
C ASP A 143 -4.70 -0.08 2.73
N ARG A 144 -5.58 -0.33 3.71
CA ARG A 144 -6.85 0.39 3.83
C ARG A 144 -6.65 1.84 4.23
N ALA A 145 -5.81 2.11 5.23
CA ALA A 145 -5.51 3.47 5.65
C ALA A 145 -4.96 4.29 4.48
N ASN A 146 -3.96 3.76 3.76
CA ASN A 146 -3.40 4.39 2.57
C ASN A 146 -4.44 4.62 1.48
N GLN A 147 -5.37 3.68 1.28
CA GLN A 147 -6.47 3.87 0.32
C GLN A 147 -7.38 5.04 0.71
N LEU A 148 -7.76 5.16 1.98
CA LEU A 148 -8.62 6.25 2.45
C LEU A 148 -7.90 7.59 2.43
N GLN A 149 -6.61 7.63 2.75
CA GLN A 149 -5.77 8.81 2.67
C GLN A 149 -5.72 9.34 1.22
N ARG A 150 -5.49 8.46 0.23
CA ARG A 150 -5.52 8.86 -1.19
C ARG A 150 -6.83 9.51 -1.65
N TYR A 151 -7.97 9.11 -1.06
CA TYR A 151 -9.24 9.78 -1.35
C TYR A 151 -9.30 11.19 -0.75
N LEU A 152 -8.72 11.40 0.43
CA LEU A 152 -8.63 12.72 1.05
C LEU A 152 -7.66 13.63 0.29
N ASP A 153 -6.48 13.12 -0.07
CA ASP A 153 -5.47 13.86 -0.83
C ASP A 153 -6.04 14.36 -2.16
N ALA A 154 -6.73 13.48 -2.89
CA ALA A 154 -7.38 13.84 -4.14
C ALA A 154 -8.47 14.93 -3.95
N LEU A 155 -9.16 14.98 -2.81
CA LEU A 155 -10.12 16.04 -2.51
C LEU A 155 -9.43 17.37 -2.18
N GLU A 156 -8.29 17.34 -1.47
CA GLU A 156 -7.49 18.52 -1.15
C GLU A 156 -6.89 19.15 -2.42
N GLU A 157 -6.32 18.34 -3.32
CA GLU A 157 -5.81 18.79 -4.61
C GLU A 157 -6.87 19.49 -5.46
N LEU A 158 -8.11 18.97 -5.46
CA LEU A 158 -9.23 19.57 -6.19
C LEU A 158 -9.74 20.87 -5.54
N GLN A 159 -9.47 21.07 -4.25
CA GLN A 159 -9.88 22.26 -3.49
C GLN A 159 -8.80 23.35 -3.46
N ALA A 160 -7.54 23.01 -3.78
CA ALA A 160 -6.46 23.96 -3.86
C ALA A 160 -6.79 25.06 -4.90
N PRO A 161 -6.70 26.35 -4.53
CA PRO A 161 -6.92 27.43 -5.49
C PRO A 161 -5.91 27.30 -6.63
N SER A 162 -6.38 27.45 -7.86
CA SER A 162 -5.65 27.27 -9.12
C SER A 162 -4.50 28.27 -9.37
N GLY A 163 -3.83 28.77 -8.33
CA GLY A 163 -2.84 29.86 -8.37
C GLY A 163 -1.49 29.58 -7.71
N GLU A 164 -1.25 28.41 -7.12
CA GLU A 164 0.03 28.06 -6.47
C GLU A 164 0.97 27.23 -7.38
N LEU A 165 0.83 27.35 -8.71
CA LEU A 165 1.71 26.71 -9.70
C LEU A 165 2.50 27.70 -10.56
N GLU A 166 2.70 28.92 -10.07
CA GLU A 166 3.60 29.88 -10.71
C GLU A 166 4.62 30.36 -9.69
N MET A 167 5.82 29.74 -9.69
CA MET A 167 7.12 30.39 -9.42
C MET A 167 8.25 29.35 -9.57
N ILE A 168 8.59 29.00 -10.81
CA ILE A 168 9.94 28.53 -11.15
C ILE A 168 10.68 29.74 -11.72
N PRO A 169 11.69 30.31 -11.05
CA PRO A 169 12.48 31.40 -11.63
C PRO A 169 13.44 30.84 -12.70
N GLU A 170 13.58 31.59 -13.80
CA GLU A 170 14.57 31.37 -14.88
C GLU A 170 16.03 31.57 -14.42
#